data_AF-A0A967WQ47-F1
#
_entry.id   AF-A0A967WQ47-F1
#
_cell.length_a   1.000
_cell.length_b   1.000
_cell.length_c   1.000
_cell.angle_alpha   90.00
_cell.angle_beta   90.00
_cell.angle_gamma   90.00
#
_symmetry.space_group_name_H-M   'P 1'
#
loop_
_entity.id
_entity.type
_entity.pdbx_description
1 polymer ?
#
loop_
_entity_poly.entity_id
_entity_poly.type
_entity_poly.pdbx_seq_one_letter_code
_entity_poly.pdbx_strand_id
1 'polypeptide(L)' 'HPCSDVDLLVLLADTPEDPVYGQLERFVAFLWDIGLEIGHAVRTLDECVDLARDDITVATNIMEARTLAGDDGLRQQLEV' A
#
# COMPACT_ATOMS: atom_id res chain seq x y z
N HIS A 1 -6.45 -14.57 -20.04
CA HIS A 1 -6.10 -13.14 -19.88
C HIS A 1 -4.75 -13.09 -19.20
N PRO A 2 -3.68 -12.55 -19.83
CA PRO A 2 -2.42 -12.31 -19.14
C PRO A 2 -2.19 -10.81 -19.05
N CYS A 3 -2.95 -10.15 -18.17
CA CYS A 3 -2.55 -8.84 -17.63
C CYS A 3 -2.66 -9.04 -16.12
N SER A 4 -1.53 -9.20 -15.43
CA SER A 4 -1.54 -9.21 -13.96
C SER A 4 -2.05 -7.86 -13.51
N ASP A 5 -3.02 -7.87 -12.59
CA ASP A 5 -3.45 -6.67 -11.88
C ASP A 5 -2.24 -6.09 -11.12
N VAL A 6 -2.16 -4.76 -11.06
CA VAL A 6 -1.09 -4.04 -10.33
C VAL A 6 -1.68 -3.52 -9.02
N ASP A 7 -1.16 -4.01 -7.90
CA ASP A 7 -1.54 -3.56 -6.57
C ASP A 7 -0.45 -2.66 -5.96
N LEU A 8 -0.84 -1.49 -5.46
CA LEU A 8 0.04 -0.58 -4.72
C LEU A 8 -0.41 -0.42 -3.27
N LEU A 9 0.51 -0.70 -2.35
CA LEU A 9 0.36 -0.34 -0.94
C LEU A 9 1.19 0.92 -0.65
N VAL A 10 0.52 1.99 -0.22
CA VAL A 10 1.17 3.13 0.43
C VAL A 10 1.22 2.83 1.92
N LEU A 11 2.40 2.52 2.42
CA LEU A 11 2.65 2.22 3.83
C LEU A 11 3.08 3.48 4.58
N LEU A 12 2.43 3.73 5.72
CA LEU A 12 2.68 4.86 6.60
C LEU A 12 3.13 4.35 7.97
N ALA A 13 4.02 5.09 8.63
CA ALA A 13 4.42 4.75 10.00
C ALA A 13 3.25 4.98 10.97
N ASP A 14 2.57 6.11 10.82
CA ASP A 14 1.46 6.55 11.67
C ASP A 14 0.34 7.14 10.82
N THR A 15 -0.81 7.40 11.45
CA THR A 15 -1.93 8.09 10.79
C THR A 15 -1.46 9.44 10.24
N PRO A 16 -1.63 9.69 8.92
CA PRO A 16 -1.12 10.90 8.31
C PRO A 16 -1.97 12.11 8.68
N GLU A 17 -1.37 13.30 8.64
CA GLU A 17 -2.09 14.56 8.78
C GLU A 17 -2.98 14.84 7.54
N ASP A 18 -4.05 15.63 7.72
CA ASP A 18 -5.01 15.98 6.66
C ASP A 18 -4.39 16.39 5.29
N PRO A 19 -3.28 17.18 5.23
CA PRO A 19 -2.70 17.57 3.95
C PRO A 19 -2.13 16.40 3.15
N VAL A 20 -1.70 15.34 3.83
CA VAL A 20 -1.09 14.15 3.20
C VAL A 20 -2.15 13.32 2.50
N TYR A 21 -3.35 13.19 3.07
CA TYR A 21 -4.46 12.50 2.40
C TYR A 21 -4.78 13.12 1.04
N GLY A 22 -4.89 14.45 0.95
CA GLY A 22 -5.13 15.13 -0.33
C GLY A 22 -4.01 14.95 -1.35
N GLN A 23 -2.76 14.78 -0.90
CA GLN A 23 -1.64 14.46 -1.79
C GLN A 23 -1.73 13.02 -2.31
N LEU A 24 -2.12 12.06 -1.46
CA LEU A 24 -2.30 10.66 -1.83
C LEU A 24 -3.46 10.47 -2.81
N GLU A 25 -4.59 11.15 -2.59
CA GLU A 25 -5.71 11.14 -3.53
C GLU A 25 -5.28 11.65 -4.91
N ARG A 26 -4.55 12.77 -4.95
CA ARG A 26 -4.03 13.33 -6.21
C ARG A 26 -3.03 12.39 -6.89
N PHE A 27 -2.22 11.68 -6.11
CA PHE A 27 -1.29 10.69 -6.64
C PHE A 27 -2.03 9.51 -7.28
N VAL A 28 -3.05 8.96 -6.61
CA VAL A 28 -3.88 7.88 -7.17
C VAL A 28 -4.60 8.34 -8.44
N ALA A 29 -5.20 9.52 -8.43
CA ALA A 29 -5.85 10.10 -9.61
C ALA A 29 -4.89 10.24 -10.79
N PHE A 30 -3.65 10.69 -10.52
CA PHE A 30 -2.61 10.77 -11.54
C PHE A 30 -2.27 9.41 -12.16
N LEU A 31 -2.20 8.34 -11.38
CA LEU A 31 -1.94 7.00 -11.90
C LEU A 31 -3.03 6.54 -12.88
N TRP A 32 -4.28 6.89 -12.59
CA TRP A 32 -5.40 6.62 -13.49
C TRP A 32 -5.34 7.48 -14.76
N ASP A 33 -5.02 8.76 -14.63
CA ASP A 33 -4.90 9.68 -15.78
C ASP A 33 -3.84 9.23 -16.79
N ILE A 34 -2.79 8.53 -16.34
CA ILE A 34 -1.75 7.96 -17.22
C ILE A 34 -2.08 6.55 -17.73
N GLY A 35 -3.28 6.02 -17.42
CA GLY A 35 -3.77 4.72 -17.88
C GLY A 35 -3.36 3.53 -17.02
N LEU A 36 -2.89 3.76 -15.79
CA LEU A 36 -2.57 2.70 -14.84
C LEU A 36 -3.76 2.46 -13.91
N GLU A 37 -4.61 1.49 -14.27
CA GLU A 37 -5.67 1.00 -13.42
C GLU A 37 -5.06 0.06 -12.35
N ILE A 38 -5.05 0.51 -11.10
CA ILE A 38 -4.43 -0.22 -9.99
C ILE A 38 -5.44 -0.53 -8.88
N GLY A 39 -5.25 -1.67 -8.23
CA GLY A 39 -5.67 -1.82 -6.84
C GLY A 39 -4.75 -0.97 -5.97
N HIS A 40 -5.30 -0.24 -5.00
CA HIS A 40 -4.47 0.50 -4.06
C HIS A 40 -5.02 0.47 -2.63
N ALA A 41 -4.12 0.57 -1.67
CA ALA A 41 -4.45 0.79 -0.28
C ALA A 41 -3.47 1.80 0.34
N VAL A 42 -3.98 2.65 1.22
CA VAL A 42 -3.17 3.51 2.09
C VAL A 42 -3.38 3.00 3.50
N ARG A 43 -2.32 2.55 4.17
CA ARG A 43 -2.41 1.96 5.51
C ARG A 43 -1.19 2.28 6.35
N THR A 44 -1.43 2.36 7.65
CA THR A 44 -0.39 2.33 8.68
C THR A 44 0.13 0.91 8.91
N LEU A 45 1.23 0.79 9.65
CA LEU A 45 1.73 -0.51 10.11
C LEU A 45 0.67 -1.28 10.90
N ASP A 46 0.03 -0.61 11.87
CA ASP A 46 -0.96 -1.23 12.75
C ASP A 46 -2.17 -1.75 11.96
N GLU A 47 -2.69 -0.96 11.01
CA GLU A 47 -3.79 -1.39 10.14
C GLU A 47 -3.41 -2.58 9.26
N CYS A 48 -2.17 -2.64 8.77
CA CYS A 48 -1.68 -3.78 7.99
C CYS A 48 -1.63 -5.05 8.85
N VAL A 49 -1.13 -4.95 10.08
CA VAL A 49 -1.04 -6.08 11.01
C VAL A 49 -2.43 -6.56 11.41
N ASP A 50 -3.34 -5.66 11.74
CA ASP A 50 -4.70 -6.02 12.14
C ASP A 50 -5.47 -6.69 11.00
N LEU A 51 -5.39 -6.16 9.78
CA LEU A 51 -6.02 -6.79 8.62
C LEU A 51 -5.38 -8.14 8.25
N ALA A 52 -4.06 -8.27 8.37
CA ALA A 52 -3.37 -9.52 8.09
C ALA A 52 -3.74 -10.64 9.08
N ARG A 53 -4.12 -10.29 10.32
CA ARG A 53 -4.62 -11.27 11.31
C ARG A 53 -5.98 -11.85 10.92
N ASP A 54 -6.82 -11.03 10.31
CA ASP A 54 -8.19 -11.39 9.96
C ASP A 54 -8.33 -11.93 8.53
N ASP A 55 -7.36 -11.65 7.65
CA ASP A 55 -7.37 -12.05 6.24
C ASP A 55 -6.00 -12.58 5.75
N ILE A 56 -5.96 -13.88 5.48
CA ILE A 56 -4.76 -14.58 4.98
C ILE A 56 -4.31 -14.07 3.60
N THR A 57 -5.21 -13.54 2.79
CA THR A 57 -4.87 -12.94 1.49
C THR A 57 -4.12 -11.63 1.69
N VAL A 58 -4.51 -10.82 2.68
CA VAL A 58 -3.76 -9.60 3.05
C VAL A 58 -2.37 -9.96 3.57
N ALA A 59 -2.27 -10.96 4.45
CA ALA A 59 -0.99 -11.43 4.96
C ALA A 59 -0.04 -11.90 3.84
N THR A 60 -0.57 -12.68 2.89
CA THR A 60 0.20 -13.18 1.74
C THR A 60 0.66 -12.03 0.85
N ASN A 61 -0.22 -11.07 0.55
CA ASN A 61 0.13 -9.89 -0.25
C ASN A 61 1.24 -9.04 0.40
N ILE A 62 1.23 -8.88 1.73
CA ILE A 62 2.29 -8.17 2.47
C ILE A 62 3.62 -8.91 2.37
N MET A 63 3.63 -10.24 2.52
CA MET A 63 4.85 -11.06 2.40
C MET A 63 5.45 -11.02 1.00
N GLU A 64 4.63 -10.88 -0.04
CA GLU A 64 5.06 -10.78 -1.44
C GLU A 64 5.38 -9.33 -1.87
N ALA A 65 5.04 -8.34 -1.04
CA ALA A 65 5.24 -6.93 -1.35
C ALA A 65 6.72 -6.56 -1.37
N ARG A 66 7.10 -5.68 -2.29
CA ARG A 66 8.44 -5.11 -2.39
C ARG A 66 8.40 -3.59 -2.36
N THR A 67 9.38 -2.97 -1.72
CA THR A 67 9.52 -1.51 -1.73
C THR A 67 9.87 -1.03 -3.14
N LEU A 68 9.01 -0.17 -3.71
CA LEU A 68 9.29 0.53 -4.97
C LEU A 68 9.98 1.88 -4.72
N ALA A 69 9.58 2.57 -3.65
CA ALA A 69 10.11 3.85 -3.22
C ALA A 69 9.82 4.07 -1.72
N GLY A 70 10.64 4.90 -1.07
CA GLY A 70 10.53 5.19 0.37
C GLY A 70 11.54 4.41 1.21
N ASP A 71 11.29 4.38 2.52
CA ASP A 71 12.12 3.66 3.49
C ASP A 71 11.74 2.18 3.54
N ASP A 72 12.59 1.30 3.00
CA ASP A 72 12.37 -0.15 3.07
C ASP A 72 12.41 -0.68 4.52
N GLY A 73 13.06 0.05 5.44
CA GLY A 73 13.05 -0.27 6.86
C GLY A 73 11.65 -0.18 7.48
N LEU A 74 10.75 0.63 6.90
CA LEU A 74 9.34 0.66 7.31
C LEU A 74 8.61 -0.61 6.83
N ARG A 75 8.83 -1.05 5.59
CA ARG A 75 8.25 -2.30 5.07
C ARG A 75 8.73 -3.51 5.86
N GLN A 76 10.02 -3.58 6.18
CA GLN A 76 10.60 -4.70 6.95
C GLN A 76 9.98 -4.87 8.35
N GLN A 77 9.41 -3.82 8.93
CA GLN A 77 8.67 -3.91 10.20
C GLN A 77 7.36 -4.71 10.08
N LEU A 78 6.88 -4.99 8.87
CA LEU A 78 5.76 -5.91 8.64
C LEU A 78 6.18 -7.39 8.64
N GLU A 79 7.48 -7.70 8.49
CA GLU A 79 8.01 -9.06 8.31
C GLU A 79 8.45 -9.74 9.63
N VAL A 80 7.88 -9.36 10.78
CA VAL A 80 8.28 -9.87 12.11
C VAL A 80 7.78 -11.29 12.38
#